data_AF-A0A838MGZ0-F1
#
_entry.id   AF-A0A838MGZ0-F1
#
_cell.length_a   1.000
_cell.length_b   1.000
_cell.length_c   1.000
_cell.angle_alpha   90.00
_cell.angle_beta   90.00
_cell.angle_gamma   90.00
#
_symmetry.space_group_name_H-M   'P 1'
#
loop_
_entity.id
_entity.type
_entity.pdbx_description
1 polymer ?
#
loop_
_entity_poly.entity_id
_entity_poly.type
_entity_poly.pdbx_seq_one_letter_code
_entity_poly.pdbx_strand_id
1 'polypeptide(L)'
;MTTNNIKTNHKIIRGDSRRMKELADNSTHLVITSPPYWQLKDYGTTNQIGYHDSYENYINNLNLVWQECFRVLENGCRLCINIGDQFARSVYYGRYKVIPIRTEIIKFCETIGFDYMGSVIWQKSTTMNTTGGATIMGSFPYPRNGIIKLDYEFILIFKKNGEPQKLNKELKELSKLTKEEWNLYFQGHWRFNGVRQDDHIAMFPEELPKRLIKMFSFVGDTIIDPFMGSGTTSLAAKNLGRNSVGYEINPKFIDIIKQKLEVNVNKMFDNSTVDFMDQGNTKSDYSEEISKLLYIFKDPIKLDKKIDPKKLQFGSKIDDSKAQRIVFFTIKEIIDPKTIKLNNDLVVKLLGIKINPEKSEDAKNYLLNKTNKQKVFLRFDNLKYDKENNLLCYLYLQNKTFINAHLIKEGYVFVNNEMDYKCKEKFINLSQNNYEK
;
A
#
# COMPACT_ATOMS: atom_id res chain seq x y z
N MET A 1 -14.86 36.37 18.30
CA MET A 1 -13.50 36.08 17.77
C MET A 1 -13.67 35.23 16.52
N THR A 2 -12.98 35.53 15.43
CA THR A 2 -12.85 34.60 14.30
C THR A 2 -11.75 33.59 14.61
N THR A 3 -11.82 32.38 14.03
CA THR A 3 -10.80 31.32 14.23
C THR A 3 -9.38 31.79 13.89
N ASN A 4 -9.25 32.79 13.02
CA ASN A 4 -7.96 33.36 12.57
C ASN A 4 -7.12 34.01 13.68
N ASN A 5 -7.69 34.32 14.85
CA ASN A 5 -6.93 34.91 15.96
C ASN A 5 -6.44 33.88 16.99
N ILE A 6 -6.70 32.59 16.78
CA ILE A 6 -6.37 31.56 17.77
C ILE A 6 -4.95 31.05 17.52
N LYS A 7 -4.13 31.12 18.57
CA LYS A 7 -2.78 30.57 18.55
C LYS A 7 -2.85 29.05 18.50
N THR A 8 -2.20 28.44 17.52
CA THR A 8 -2.11 26.98 17.40
C THR A 8 -0.66 26.51 17.49
N ASN A 9 -0.45 25.33 18.02
CA ASN A 9 0.86 24.70 18.15
C ASN A 9 0.84 23.36 17.41
N HIS A 10 1.84 23.14 16.57
CA HIS A 10 1.96 21.97 15.71
C HIS A 10 3.29 21.29 15.95
N LYS A 11 3.27 20.07 16.49
CA LYS A 11 4.48 19.30 16.78
C LYS A 11 4.69 18.21 15.73
N ILE A 12 5.79 18.30 14.99
CA ILE A 12 6.17 17.34 13.97
C ILE A 12 7.32 16.49 14.50
N ILE A 13 7.07 15.19 14.68
CA ILE A 13 8.04 14.26 15.27
C ILE A 13 8.57 13.35 14.17
N ARG A 14 9.87 13.47 13.88
CA ARG A 14 10.57 12.48 13.08
C ARG A 14 10.81 11.25 13.95
N GLY A 15 10.04 10.19 13.74
CA GLY A 15 10.05 9.05 14.64
C GLY A 15 9.08 7.93 14.27
N ASP A 16 9.04 6.90 15.10
CA ASP A 16 8.23 5.70 14.92
C ASP A 16 7.00 5.73 15.83
N SER A 17 5.82 5.79 15.21
CA SER A 17 4.54 5.87 15.92
C SER A 17 4.13 4.60 16.67
N ARG A 18 4.87 3.48 16.52
CA ARG A 18 4.72 2.31 17.42
C ARG A 18 5.12 2.64 18.86
N ARG A 19 5.80 3.79 19.08
CA ARG A 19 6.12 4.32 20.41
C ARG A 19 6.05 5.84 20.41
N MET A 20 4.99 6.39 20.99
CA MET A 20 4.74 7.84 21.12
C MET A 20 5.15 8.37 22.51
N LYS A 21 6.39 8.09 22.94
CA LYS A 21 6.88 8.44 24.30
C LYS A 21 6.89 9.96 24.59
N GLU A 22 6.89 10.77 23.53
CA GLU A 22 6.87 12.23 23.57
C GLU A 22 5.50 12.79 23.98
N LEU A 23 4.47 11.93 24.05
CA LEU A 23 3.10 12.27 24.39
C LEU A 23 2.68 11.60 25.69
N ALA A 24 2.09 12.40 26.58
CA ALA A 24 1.46 11.91 27.79
C ALA A 24 0.17 11.14 27.47
N ASP A 25 -0.26 10.30 28.41
CA ASP A 25 -1.55 9.63 28.35
C ASP A 25 -2.68 10.66 28.34
N ASN A 26 -3.75 10.40 27.58
CA ASN A 26 -4.92 11.29 27.47
C ASN A 26 -4.58 12.76 27.12
N SER A 27 -3.61 12.99 26.24
CA SER A 27 -3.15 14.33 25.85
C SER A 27 -3.65 14.80 24.47
N THR A 28 -4.36 13.95 23.73
CA THR A 28 -4.88 14.26 22.39
C THR A 28 -6.39 14.02 22.33
N HIS A 29 -7.08 14.70 21.42
CA HIS A 29 -8.55 14.77 21.42
C HIS A 29 -9.19 14.12 20.20
N LEU A 30 -8.40 13.88 19.15
CA LEU A 30 -8.87 13.20 17.93
C LEU A 30 -7.66 12.63 17.20
N VAL A 31 -7.72 11.35 16.85
CA VAL A 31 -6.75 10.72 15.94
C VAL A 31 -7.36 10.65 14.55
N ILE A 32 -6.67 11.17 13.53
CA ILE A 32 -7.04 11.00 12.13
C ILE A 32 -5.83 10.53 11.36
N THR A 33 -5.95 9.41 10.67
CA THR A 33 -4.82 8.87 9.92
C THR A 33 -5.24 7.95 8.78
N SER A 34 -4.26 7.59 7.94
CA SER A 34 -4.35 6.53 6.95
C SER A 34 -3.07 5.70 7.06
N PRO A 35 -3.12 4.45 7.53
CA PRO A 35 -1.92 3.64 7.67
C PRO A 35 -1.28 3.35 6.31
N PRO A 36 0.04 3.06 6.28
CA PRO A 36 0.70 2.64 5.06
C PRO A 36 0.06 1.36 4.53
N TYR A 37 -0.20 1.31 3.23
CA TYR A 37 -0.85 0.17 2.59
C TYR A 37 0.14 -1.00 2.45
N TRP A 38 -0.24 -2.19 2.93
CA TRP A 38 0.55 -3.42 2.80
C TRP A 38 1.05 -3.65 1.36
N GLN A 39 2.37 -3.81 1.19
CA GLN A 39 3.03 -4.09 -0.09
C GLN A 39 2.68 -3.13 -1.25
N LEU A 40 2.20 -1.91 -0.98
CA LEU A 40 1.79 -0.99 -2.05
C LEU A 40 2.87 0.02 -2.42
N LYS A 41 3.56 0.57 -1.41
CA LYS A 41 4.55 1.64 -1.56
C LYS A 41 5.78 1.37 -0.71
N ASP A 42 6.94 1.69 -1.28
CA ASP A 42 8.20 1.76 -0.56
C ASP A 42 8.49 3.23 -0.24
N TYR A 43 8.37 3.59 1.04
CA TYR A 43 8.68 4.90 1.57
C TYR A 43 10.17 5.09 1.85
N GLY A 44 11.04 4.15 1.46
CA GLY A 44 12.50 4.33 1.47
C GLY A 44 13.14 4.25 2.85
N THR A 45 12.47 3.63 3.82
CA THR A 45 13.01 3.36 5.16
C THR A 45 12.83 1.89 5.52
N THR A 46 13.81 1.28 6.18
CA THR A 46 13.77 -0.15 6.58
C THR A 46 12.78 -0.41 7.71
N ASN A 47 12.47 0.62 8.50
CA ASN A 47 11.58 0.52 9.66
C ASN A 47 10.11 0.80 9.31
N GLN A 48 9.78 1.04 8.04
CA GLN A 48 8.39 1.26 7.60
C GLN A 48 7.51 0.04 7.87
N ILE A 49 6.23 0.28 8.15
CA ILE A 49 5.23 -0.78 8.30
C ILE A 49 4.64 -1.11 6.92
N GLY A 50 4.61 -2.40 6.57
CA GLY A 50 3.80 -2.94 5.47
C GLY A 50 4.54 -3.25 4.17
N TYR A 51 5.63 -2.56 3.84
CA TYR A 51 6.47 -2.94 2.70
C TYR A 51 7.43 -4.07 3.11
N HIS A 52 7.52 -5.15 2.32
CA HIS A 52 8.30 -6.36 2.68
C HIS A 52 7.88 -7.15 3.94
N ASP A 53 6.76 -6.78 4.57
CA ASP A 53 6.18 -7.51 5.69
C ASP A 53 5.29 -8.68 5.23
N SER A 54 5.23 -9.75 6.03
CA SER A 54 4.09 -10.67 5.96
C SER A 54 2.80 -9.93 6.34
N TYR A 55 1.65 -10.43 5.89
CA TYR A 55 0.38 -9.84 6.30
C TYR A 55 0.21 -9.86 7.83
N GLU A 56 0.67 -10.94 8.46
CA GLU A 56 0.72 -11.10 9.91
C GLU A 56 1.52 -10.00 10.61
N ASN A 57 2.76 -9.78 10.18
CA ASN A 57 3.63 -8.74 10.77
C ASN A 57 3.07 -7.35 10.53
N TYR A 58 2.52 -7.10 9.34
CA TYR A 58 1.90 -5.81 9.02
C TYR A 58 0.78 -5.45 10.00
N ILE A 59 -0.18 -6.35 10.20
CA ILE A 59 -1.30 -6.13 11.13
C ILE A 59 -0.80 -5.96 12.56
N ASN A 60 0.10 -6.82 13.04
CA ASN A 60 0.59 -6.74 14.41
C ASN A 60 1.43 -5.48 14.69
N ASN A 61 2.14 -4.95 13.70
CA ASN A 61 2.83 -3.66 13.83
C ASN A 61 1.84 -2.47 13.86
N LEU A 62 0.76 -2.52 13.08
CA LEU A 62 -0.31 -1.51 13.19
C LEU A 62 -0.99 -1.54 14.57
N ASN A 63 -1.18 -2.73 15.14
CA ASN A 63 -1.77 -2.91 16.47
C ASN A 63 -0.97 -2.18 17.57
N LEU A 64 0.36 -2.13 17.48
CA LEU A 64 1.17 -1.32 18.41
C LEU A 64 0.85 0.18 18.30
N VAL A 65 0.66 0.67 17.07
CA VAL A 65 0.27 2.07 16.84
C VAL A 65 -1.13 2.34 17.40
N TRP A 66 -2.08 1.43 17.20
CA TRP A 66 -3.44 1.56 17.75
C TRP A 66 -3.45 1.54 19.27
N GLN A 67 -2.58 0.76 19.90
CA GLN A 67 -2.38 0.76 21.35
C GLN A 67 -1.86 2.12 21.85
N GLU A 68 -0.89 2.72 21.16
CA GLU A 68 -0.40 4.06 21.48
C GLU A 68 -1.48 5.12 21.24
N CYS A 69 -2.26 5.02 20.15
CA CYS A 69 -3.41 5.89 19.92
C CYS A 69 -4.43 5.79 21.06
N PHE A 70 -4.74 4.59 21.56
CA PHE A 70 -5.62 4.42 22.71
C PHE A 70 -5.06 5.09 23.97
N ARG A 71 -3.75 4.93 24.23
CA ARG A 71 -3.08 5.53 25.40
C ARG A 71 -3.13 7.06 25.38
N VAL A 72 -2.75 7.69 24.26
CA VAL A 72 -2.62 9.15 24.15
C VAL A 72 -3.95 9.87 23.90
N LEU A 73 -4.97 9.17 23.41
CA LEU A 73 -6.29 9.75 23.18
C LEU A 73 -7.05 9.92 24.51
N GLU A 74 -7.68 11.06 24.68
CA GLU A 74 -8.51 11.35 25.85
C GLU A 74 -9.78 10.48 25.88
N ASN A 75 -10.30 10.22 27.08
CA ASN A 75 -11.57 9.52 27.26
C ASN A 75 -12.71 10.29 26.59
N GLY A 76 -13.66 9.58 25.97
CA GLY A 76 -14.78 10.18 25.24
C GLY A 76 -14.46 10.67 23.83
N CYS A 77 -13.17 10.76 23.48
CA CYS A 77 -12.68 11.18 22.16
C CYS A 77 -12.61 10.03 21.15
N ARG A 78 -12.24 10.35 19.90
CA ARG A 78 -12.36 9.43 18.77
C ARG A 78 -11.05 9.14 18.04
N LEU A 79 -10.99 7.94 17.47
CA LEU A 79 -9.98 7.49 16.52
C LEU A 79 -10.66 7.27 15.16
N CYS A 80 -10.14 7.92 14.13
CA CYS A 80 -10.63 7.84 12.77
C CYS A 80 -9.54 7.32 11.83
N ILE A 81 -9.78 6.18 11.18
CA ILE A 81 -8.80 5.50 10.33
C ILE A 81 -9.36 5.38 8.91
N ASN A 82 -8.73 6.06 7.95
CA ASN A 82 -8.99 5.84 6.53
C ASN A 82 -8.21 4.62 6.03
N ILE A 83 -8.92 3.59 5.57
CA ILE A 83 -8.30 2.36 5.06
C ILE A 83 -9.15 1.75 3.95
N GLY A 84 -8.47 1.34 2.86
CA GLY A 84 -9.06 0.51 1.82
C GLY A 84 -8.72 -0.97 2.02
N ASP A 85 -9.70 -1.85 1.84
CA ASP A 85 -9.42 -3.27 1.63
C ASP A 85 -8.60 -3.44 0.34
N GLN A 86 -7.71 -4.43 0.32
CA GLN A 86 -6.72 -4.55 -0.76
C GLN A 86 -6.89 -5.82 -1.57
N PHE A 87 -6.69 -5.72 -2.89
CA PHE A 87 -6.54 -6.91 -3.73
C PHE A 87 -5.17 -7.55 -3.51
N ALA A 88 -5.16 -8.71 -2.86
CA ALA A 88 -3.99 -9.57 -2.88
C ALA A 88 -3.85 -10.21 -4.26
N ARG A 89 -2.66 -10.02 -4.84
CA ARG A 89 -2.25 -10.68 -6.07
C ARG A 89 -2.13 -12.18 -5.83
N SER A 90 -2.37 -12.98 -6.88
CA SER A 90 -2.25 -14.44 -6.83
C SER A 90 -0.87 -14.95 -6.43
N VAL A 91 0.18 -14.15 -6.55
CA VAL A 91 1.53 -14.47 -6.08
C VAL A 91 1.62 -14.66 -4.56
N TYR A 92 0.72 -14.07 -3.78
CA TYR A 92 0.73 -14.16 -2.32
C TYR A 92 -0.06 -15.37 -1.79
N TYR A 93 -1.22 -15.66 -2.38
CA TYR A 93 -2.14 -16.69 -1.87
C TYR A 93 -2.48 -17.78 -2.89
N GLY A 94 -1.78 -17.85 -4.01
CA GLY A 94 -2.09 -18.74 -5.15
C GLY A 94 -3.35 -18.35 -5.94
N ARG A 95 -4.14 -17.38 -5.43
CA ARG A 95 -5.41 -16.92 -6.01
C ARG A 95 -5.62 -15.42 -5.74
N TYR A 96 -6.47 -14.78 -6.54
CA TYR A 96 -6.93 -13.43 -6.24
C TYR A 96 -7.89 -13.46 -5.05
N LYS A 97 -7.70 -12.54 -4.11
CA LYS A 97 -8.55 -12.38 -2.93
C LYS A 97 -8.51 -10.92 -2.48
N VAL A 98 -9.61 -10.43 -1.90
CA VAL A 98 -9.61 -9.18 -1.14
C VAL A 98 -9.15 -9.46 0.29
N ILE A 99 -8.16 -8.71 0.75
CA ILE A 99 -7.66 -8.73 2.12
C ILE A 99 -8.47 -7.70 2.92
N PRO A 100 -9.29 -8.16 3.88
CA PRO A 100 -10.17 -7.28 4.65
C PRO A 100 -9.39 -6.64 5.81
N ILE A 101 -8.44 -5.75 5.50
CA ILE A 101 -7.55 -5.11 6.48
C ILE A 101 -8.38 -4.42 7.58
N ARG A 102 -9.50 -3.78 7.18
CA ARG A 102 -10.39 -3.10 8.11
C ARG A 102 -10.92 -4.01 9.23
N THR A 103 -11.14 -5.29 8.95
CA THR A 103 -11.73 -6.23 9.91
C THR A 103 -10.76 -6.52 11.04
N GLU A 104 -9.48 -6.66 10.74
CA GLU A 104 -8.46 -6.89 11.77
C GLU A 104 -8.22 -5.64 12.61
N ILE A 105 -8.27 -4.45 12.00
CA ILE A 105 -8.21 -3.17 12.73
C ILE A 105 -9.40 -3.05 13.70
N ILE A 106 -10.64 -3.28 13.22
CA ILE A 106 -11.84 -3.23 14.07
C ILE A 106 -11.70 -4.19 15.25
N LYS A 107 -11.33 -5.45 14.99
CA LYS A 107 -11.20 -6.48 16.02
C LYS A 107 -10.16 -6.10 17.08
N PHE A 108 -9.00 -5.60 16.66
CA PHE A 108 -7.97 -5.19 17.62
C PHE A 108 -8.40 -3.97 18.44
N CYS A 109 -8.93 -2.93 17.79
CA CYS A 109 -9.41 -1.73 18.48
C CYS A 109 -10.48 -2.04 19.53
N GLU A 110 -11.47 -2.87 19.19
CA GLU A 110 -12.47 -3.40 20.15
C GLU A 110 -11.81 -4.13 21.33
N THR A 111 -10.82 -4.96 21.04
CA THR A 111 -10.12 -5.76 22.07
C THR A 111 -9.37 -4.87 23.08
N ILE A 112 -8.81 -3.74 22.66
CA ILE A 112 -8.08 -2.82 23.55
C ILE A 112 -9.00 -1.81 24.27
N GLY A 113 -10.31 -1.84 24.01
CA GLY A 113 -11.32 -1.06 24.73
C GLY A 113 -11.90 0.14 23.99
N PHE A 114 -11.68 0.27 22.69
CA PHE A 114 -12.47 1.18 21.85
C PHE A 114 -13.85 0.60 21.54
N ASP A 115 -14.86 1.46 21.43
CA ASP A 115 -16.15 1.11 20.83
C ASP A 115 -16.15 1.47 19.34
N TYR A 116 -16.46 0.52 18.47
CA TYR A 116 -16.66 0.76 17.05
C TYR A 116 -18.00 1.46 16.81
N MET A 117 -17.92 2.68 16.30
CA MET A 117 -19.07 3.55 16.05
C MET A 117 -19.61 3.44 14.62
N GLY A 118 -19.11 2.49 13.83
CA GLY A 118 -19.40 2.37 12.41
C GLY A 118 -18.32 2.99 11.51
N SER A 119 -18.63 3.10 10.22
CA SER A 119 -17.71 3.61 9.21
C SER A 119 -18.42 4.49 8.20
N VAL A 120 -17.72 5.52 7.72
CA VAL A 120 -18.11 6.25 6.51
C VAL A 120 -17.48 5.56 5.30
N ILE A 121 -18.27 5.34 4.26
CA ILE A 121 -17.76 4.87 2.96
C ILE A 121 -17.39 6.08 2.12
N TRP A 122 -16.09 6.29 1.90
CA TRP A 122 -15.60 7.34 1.02
C TRP A 122 -15.45 6.80 -0.40
N GLN A 123 -16.35 7.22 -1.28
CA GLN A 123 -16.32 6.92 -2.70
C GLN A 123 -15.32 7.84 -3.41
N LYS A 124 -14.30 7.26 -4.04
CA LYS A 124 -13.33 8.01 -4.84
C LYS A 124 -13.86 8.10 -6.26
N SER A 125 -14.19 9.31 -6.73
CA SER A 125 -14.50 9.55 -8.13
C SER A 125 -13.27 9.21 -8.99
N THR A 126 -13.37 8.14 -9.77
CA THR A 126 -12.25 7.50 -10.47
C THR A 126 -11.78 8.31 -11.67
N THR A 127 -10.92 9.30 -11.45
CA THR A 127 -10.02 9.86 -12.49
C THR A 127 -8.57 9.42 -12.29
N MET A 128 -8.28 8.65 -11.24
CA MET A 128 -6.94 8.13 -10.96
C MET A 128 -6.81 6.70 -11.45
N ASN A 129 -5.82 6.47 -12.33
CA ASN A 129 -5.22 5.17 -12.58
C ASN A 129 -4.55 4.67 -11.29
N THR A 130 -5.35 4.24 -10.32
CA THR A 130 -4.83 3.49 -9.18
C THR A 130 -4.23 2.22 -9.73
N THR A 131 -2.93 2.03 -9.48
CA THR A 131 -2.22 0.78 -9.75
C THR A 131 -2.76 -0.29 -8.81
N GLY A 132 -3.96 -0.80 -9.12
CA GLY A 132 -4.70 -1.72 -8.24
C GLY A 132 -6.18 -1.94 -8.55
N GLY A 133 -6.85 -1.19 -9.43
CA GLY A 133 -8.28 -1.45 -9.65
C GLY A 133 -9.05 -0.48 -10.54
N ALA A 134 -8.55 -0.15 -11.73
CA ALA A 134 -9.34 0.63 -12.70
C ALA A 134 -10.12 -0.24 -13.70
N THR A 135 -9.57 -1.40 -14.07
CA THR A 135 -10.20 -2.38 -14.97
C THR A 135 -10.94 -3.44 -14.15
N ILE A 136 -12.18 -3.75 -14.54
CA ILE A 136 -12.92 -4.90 -14.02
C ILE A 136 -12.08 -6.14 -14.31
N MET A 137 -11.60 -6.78 -13.25
CA MET A 137 -10.80 -8.00 -13.36
C MET A 137 -11.75 -9.18 -13.53
N GLY A 138 -11.38 -10.15 -14.37
CA GLY A 138 -12.22 -11.31 -14.65
C GLY A 138 -12.22 -11.68 -16.13
N SER A 139 -13.06 -12.65 -16.47
CA SER A 139 -13.13 -13.23 -17.82
C SER A 139 -14.07 -12.42 -18.73
N PHE A 140 -13.81 -11.14 -19.00
CA PHE A 140 -14.67 -10.36 -19.91
C PHE A 140 -14.85 -11.05 -21.28
N PRO A 141 -16.08 -11.13 -21.84
CA PRO A 141 -17.37 -10.63 -21.32
C PRO A 141 -18.13 -11.62 -20.41
N TYR A 142 -17.56 -12.79 -20.11
CA TYR A 142 -18.18 -13.86 -19.32
C TYR A 142 -18.23 -13.52 -17.81
N PRO A 143 -19.42 -13.49 -17.19
CA PRO A 143 -19.61 -12.80 -15.90
C PRO A 143 -19.13 -13.58 -14.66
N ARG A 144 -18.99 -14.92 -14.73
CA ARG A 144 -18.82 -15.77 -13.52
C ARG A 144 -17.58 -15.43 -12.68
N ASN A 145 -16.52 -14.94 -13.31
CA ASN A 145 -15.25 -14.61 -12.65
C ASN A 145 -15.02 -13.09 -12.53
N GLY A 146 -16.06 -12.27 -12.75
CA GLY A 146 -15.98 -10.83 -12.58
C GLY A 146 -15.69 -10.45 -11.13
N ILE A 147 -14.70 -9.57 -10.93
CA ILE A 147 -14.31 -9.05 -9.63
C ILE A 147 -14.81 -7.60 -9.52
N ILE A 148 -15.50 -7.31 -8.42
CA ILE A 148 -16.05 -5.98 -8.13
C ILE A 148 -14.88 -5.00 -7.95
N LYS A 149 -15.01 -3.83 -8.58
CA LYS A 149 -14.04 -2.75 -8.44
C LYS A 149 -14.07 -2.20 -7.01
N LEU A 150 -12.89 -2.04 -6.40
CA LEU A 150 -12.73 -1.35 -5.12
C LEU A 150 -12.43 0.12 -5.39
N ASP A 151 -13.48 0.91 -5.58
CA ASP A 151 -13.41 2.36 -5.84
C ASP A 151 -13.82 3.22 -4.63
N TYR A 152 -13.82 2.61 -3.45
CA TYR A 152 -14.11 3.25 -2.18
C TYR A 152 -13.12 2.83 -1.11
N GLU A 153 -13.04 3.63 -0.05
CA GLU A 153 -12.33 3.33 1.19
C GLU A 153 -13.25 3.49 2.39
N PHE A 154 -12.87 2.91 3.52
CA PHE A 154 -13.58 3.03 4.77
C PHE A 154 -12.87 4.04 5.66
N ILE A 155 -13.64 4.96 6.23
CA ILE A 155 -13.20 5.76 7.37
C ILE A 155 -13.83 5.12 8.60
N LEU A 156 -13.05 4.28 9.28
CA LEU A 156 -13.46 3.61 10.51
C LEU A 156 -13.51 4.63 11.65
N ILE A 157 -14.55 4.57 12.48
CA ILE A 157 -14.73 5.49 13.61
C ILE A 157 -14.81 4.68 14.90
N PHE A 158 -13.92 5.00 15.83
CA PHE A 158 -13.86 4.39 17.15
C PHE A 158 -13.99 5.46 18.22
N LYS A 159 -14.63 5.13 19.35
CA LYS A 159 -14.74 6.00 20.52
C LYS A 159 -14.00 5.37 21.70
N LYS A 160 -13.12 6.13 22.36
CA LYS A 160 -12.53 5.69 23.62
C LYS A 160 -13.55 5.90 24.74
N ASN A 161 -13.79 4.86 25.54
CA ASN A 161 -14.76 4.94 26.61
C ASN A 161 -14.40 5.95 27.70
N GLY A 162 -15.42 6.44 28.40
CA GLY A 162 -15.32 7.47 29.44
C GLY A 162 -15.79 8.86 28.99
N GLU A 163 -15.66 9.81 29.90
CA GLU A 163 -16.12 11.19 29.74
C GLU A 163 -14.98 12.12 29.34
N PRO A 164 -15.18 13.02 28.36
CA PRO A 164 -14.18 14.02 28.00
C PRO A 164 -14.11 15.14 29.04
N GLN A 165 -12.99 15.85 29.09
CA GLN A 165 -12.86 17.05 29.90
C GLN A 165 -13.88 18.12 29.48
N LYS A 166 -14.31 18.91 30.47
CA LYS A 166 -15.24 20.01 30.25
C LYS A 166 -14.57 21.12 29.45
N LEU A 167 -15.12 21.41 28.28
CA LEU A 167 -14.65 22.50 27.42
C LEU A 167 -15.22 23.87 27.84
N ASN A 168 -14.45 24.93 27.61
CA ASN A 168 -14.93 26.31 27.62
C ASN A 168 -16.09 26.51 26.62
N LYS A 169 -17.16 27.19 27.05
CA LYS A 169 -18.31 27.55 26.22
C LYS A 169 -17.92 28.34 24.97
N GLU A 170 -16.94 29.23 25.06
CA GLU A 170 -16.50 30.04 23.92
C GLU A 170 -15.90 29.18 22.80
N LEU A 171 -15.02 28.23 23.15
CA LEU A 171 -14.44 27.28 22.19
C LEU A 171 -15.50 26.37 21.58
N LYS A 172 -16.52 26.00 22.38
CA LYS A 172 -17.68 25.25 21.90
C LYS A 172 -18.46 26.02 20.83
N GLU A 173 -18.76 27.29 21.08
CA GLU A 173 -19.47 28.14 20.11
C GLU A 173 -18.66 28.37 18.83
N LEU A 174 -17.34 28.53 18.93
CA LEU A 174 -16.45 28.65 17.76
C LEU A 174 -16.39 27.38 16.90
N SER A 175 -16.82 26.25 17.44
CA SER A 175 -16.81 24.96 16.77
C SER A 175 -18.16 24.57 16.18
N LYS A 176 -19.16 25.46 16.26
CA LYS A 176 -20.51 25.19 15.80
C LYS A 176 -20.54 24.89 14.31
N LEU A 177 -21.19 23.80 13.95
CA LEU A 177 -21.49 23.44 12.57
C LEU A 177 -22.77 24.15 12.12
N THR A 178 -22.83 24.52 10.83
CA THR A 178 -24.13 24.88 10.24
C THR A 178 -24.99 23.64 10.08
N LYS A 179 -26.30 23.82 9.88
CA LYS A 179 -27.23 22.70 9.65
C LYS A 179 -26.87 21.91 8.38
N GLU A 180 -26.41 22.61 7.35
CA GLU A 180 -25.95 22.05 6.09
C GLU A 180 -24.70 21.19 6.29
N GLU A 181 -23.71 21.71 7.03
CA GLU A 181 -22.51 20.95 7.36
C GLU A 181 -22.82 19.71 8.20
N TRP A 182 -23.68 19.84 9.20
CA TRP A 182 -24.13 18.72 10.02
C TRP A 182 -24.75 17.62 9.15
N ASN A 183 -25.71 17.99 8.31
CA ASN A 183 -26.39 17.04 7.43
C ASN A 183 -25.47 16.46 6.35
N LEU A 184 -24.44 17.17 5.92
CA LEU A 184 -23.47 16.70 4.93
C LEU A 184 -22.42 15.75 5.55
N TYR A 185 -21.92 16.08 6.75
CA TYR A 185 -20.81 15.39 7.38
C TYR A 185 -21.26 14.11 8.09
N PHE A 186 -22.42 14.11 8.74
CA PHE A 186 -22.95 12.95 9.45
C PHE A 186 -23.69 11.94 8.54
N GLN A 187 -23.29 11.84 7.27
CA GLN A 187 -23.75 10.81 6.33
C GLN A 187 -22.80 9.62 6.28
N GLY A 188 -23.34 8.41 6.09
CA GLY A 188 -22.55 7.19 5.94
C GLY A 188 -21.78 7.07 4.61
N HIS A 189 -22.04 7.96 3.63
CA HIS A 189 -21.38 7.93 2.33
C HIS A 189 -20.84 9.32 1.96
N TRP A 190 -19.54 9.42 1.74
CA TRP A 190 -18.90 10.66 1.30
C TRP A 190 -18.42 10.54 -0.14
N ARG A 191 -18.63 11.60 -0.93
CA ARG A 191 -18.24 11.66 -2.35
C ARG A 191 -17.44 12.93 -2.59
N PHE A 192 -16.13 12.79 -2.72
CA PHE A 192 -15.23 13.85 -3.16
C PHE A 192 -13.99 13.23 -3.81
N ASN A 193 -13.38 13.96 -4.74
CA ASN A 193 -12.21 13.51 -5.49
C ASN A 193 -11.02 13.24 -4.56
N GLY A 194 -10.22 12.22 -4.89
CA GLY A 194 -8.87 12.10 -4.34
C GLY A 194 -7.95 13.21 -4.85
N VAL A 195 -6.80 13.38 -4.20
CA VAL A 195 -5.76 14.31 -4.68
C VAL A 195 -4.86 13.59 -5.68
N ARG A 196 -4.40 14.30 -6.71
CA ARG A 196 -3.32 13.81 -7.57
C ARG A 196 -2.10 13.51 -6.70
N GLN A 197 -1.58 12.29 -6.84
CA GLN A 197 -0.36 11.87 -6.17
C GLN A 197 0.82 12.38 -7.00
N ASP A 198 1.27 13.59 -6.71
CA ASP A 198 2.56 14.06 -7.20
C ASP A 198 3.66 13.36 -6.38
N ASP A 199 4.76 12.98 -7.04
CA ASP A 199 5.97 12.41 -6.45
C ASP A 199 5.78 11.15 -5.57
N HIS A 200 4.83 10.28 -5.96
CA HIS A 200 4.55 9.00 -5.29
C HIS A 200 4.05 9.09 -3.84
N ILE A 201 3.67 10.28 -3.37
CA ILE A 201 3.15 10.48 -2.03
C ILE A 201 1.69 9.97 -1.97
N ALA A 202 1.38 9.06 -1.04
CA ALA A 202 -0.02 8.70 -0.78
C ALA A 202 -0.64 9.79 0.09
N MET A 203 -1.65 10.50 -0.43
CA MET A 203 -2.36 11.53 0.31
C MET A 203 -3.87 11.35 0.14
N PHE A 204 -4.61 11.47 1.24
CA PHE A 204 -6.02 11.82 1.17
C PHE A 204 -6.18 13.35 1.01
N PRO A 205 -7.29 13.83 0.43
CA PRO A 205 -7.57 15.26 0.31
C PRO A 205 -7.84 15.89 1.67
N GLU A 206 -7.51 17.17 1.81
CA GLU A 206 -7.74 17.96 3.03
C GLU A 206 -9.21 17.97 3.48
N GLU A 207 -10.15 17.80 2.55
CA GLU A 207 -11.57 17.68 2.86
C GLU A 207 -11.87 16.51 3.83
N LEU A 208 -11.13 15.41 3.77
CA LEU A 208 -11.32 14.26 4.67
C LEU A 208 -11.02 14.62 6.14
N PRO A 209 -9.78 15.04 6.51
CA PRO A 209 -9.50 15.43 7.88
C PRO A 209 -10.30 16.68 8.29
N LYS A 210 -10.56 17.63 7.40
CA LYS A 210 -11.39 18.80 7.70
C LYS A 210 -12.76 18.41 8.24
N ARG A 211 -13.47 17.48 7.58
CA ARG A 211 -14.77 16.99 8.05
C ARG A 211 -14.66 16.35 9.42
N LEU A 212 -13.71 15.43 9.60
CA LEU A 212 -13.52 14.71 10.87
C LEU A 212 -13.17 15.65 12.02
N ILE A 213 -12.26 16.62 11.80
CA ILE A 213 -11.89 17.64 12.79
C ILE A 213 -13.13 18.44 13.18
N LYS A 214 -13.95 18.89 12.22
CA LYS A 214 -15.16 19.65 12.52
C LYS A 214 -16.25 18.82 13.22
N MET A 215 -16.33 17.51 12.95
CA MET A 215 -17.31 16.61 13.58
C MET A 215 -16.94 16.23 15.02
N PHE A 216 -15.65 16.02 15.29
CA PHE A 216 -15.19 15.27 16.46
C PHE A 216 -14.15 15.99 17.31
N SER A 217 -13.91 17.28 17.07
CA SER A 217 -13.05 18.10 17.92
C SER A 217 -13.59 19.53 18.02
N PHE A 218 -13.15 20.23 19.05
CA PHE A 218 -13.37 21.65 19.24
C PHE A 218 -12.13 22.46 18.88
N VAL A 219 -12.32 23.76 18.66
CA VAL A 219 -11.22 24.72 18.50
C VAL A 219 -10.31 24.65 19.73
N GLY A 220 -8.99 24.63 19.51
CA GLY A 220 -7.98 24.45 20.57
C GLY A 220 -7.63 22.99 20.89
N ASP A 221 -8.43 22.02 20.45
CA ASP A 221 -8.13 20.60 20.64
C ASP A 221 -6.84 20.19 19.89
N THR A 222 -6.25 19.08 20.32
CA THR A 222 -5.04 18.50 19.71
C THR A 222 -5.38 17.29 18.84
N ILE A 223 -5.08 17.39 17.55
CA ILE A 223 -5.29 16.35 16.54
C ILE A 223 -4.00 15.58 16.30
N ILE A 224 -4.03 14.25 16.34
CA ILE A 224 -2.86 13.42 16.08
C ILE A 224 -2.96 12.62 14.78
N ASP A 225 -1.88 12.60 14.02
CA ASP A 225 -1.68 11.72 12.87
C ASP A 225 -0.41 10.85 13.04
N PRO A 226 -0.53 9.56 13.43
CA PRO A 226 0.60 8.65 13.57
C PRO A 226 1.29 8.26 12.25
N PHE A 227 0.68 8.56 11.10
CA PHE A 227 1.23 8.29 9.76
C PHE A 227 1.10 9.55 8.90
N MET A 228 1.75 10.63 9.36
CA MET A 228 1.53 12.00 8.90
C MET A 228 1.78 12.19 7.39
N GLY A 229 2.74 11.48 6.81
CA GLY A 229 3.10 11.63 5.41
C GLY A 229 3.49 13.07 5.08
N SER A 230 2.78 13.69 4.13
CA SER A 230 3.03 15.07 3.73
C SER A 230 2.44 16.13 4.67
N GLY A 231 1.71 15.75 5.73
CA GLY A 231 1.18 16.68 6.73
C GLY A 231 -0.23 17.21 6.48
N THR A 232 -1.04 16.57 5.62
CA THR A 232 -2.41 17.03 5.29
C THR A 232 -3.30 17.20 6.53
N THR A 233 -3.25 16.27 7.49
CA THR A 233 -4.05 16.36 8.73
C THR A 233 -3.66 17.57 9.57
N SER A 234 -2.36 17.86 9.68
CA SER A 234 -1.86 19.02 10.43
C SER A 234 -2.20 20.34 9.75
N LEU A 235 -2.18 20.39 8.42
CA LEU A 235 -2.66 21.56 7.67
C LEU A 235 -4.15 21.82 7.95
N ALA A 236 -4.98 20.79 7.86
CA ALA A 236 -6.41 20.92 8.16
C ALA A 236 -6.65 21.37 9.61
N ALA A 237 -5.88 20.83 10.57
CA ALA A 237 -5.95 21.25 11.97
C ALA A 237 -5.57 22.73 12.15
N LYS A 238 -4.45 23.17 11.57
CA LYS A 238 -4.01 24.57 11.54
C LYS A 238 -5.11 25.48 11.01
N ASN A 239 -5.65 25.16 9.83
CA ASN A 239 -6.68 25.96 9.15
C ASN A 239 -8.00 26.05 9.94
N LEU A 240 -8.28 25.06 10.79
CA LEU A 240 -9.49 25.01 11.63
C LEU A 240 -9.23 25.50 13.06
N GLY A 241 -8.07 26.05 13.40
CA GLY A 241 -7.76 26.54 14.74
C GLY A 241 -7.61 25.42 15.78
N ARG A 242 -7.09 24.25 15.38
CA ARG A 242 -6.72 23.14 16.27
C ARG A 242 -5.19 23.00 16.32
N ASN A 243 -4.70 22.48 17.44
CA ASN A 243 -3.32 22.03 17.57
C ASN A 243 -3.13 20.71 16.81
N SER A 244 -1.88 20.37 16.48
CA SER A 244 -1.61 19.05 15.92
C SER A 244 -0.31 18.42 16.41
N VAL A 245 -0.29 17.10 16.37
CA VAL A 245 0.92 16.28 16.50
C VAL A 245 0.94 15.30 15.34
N GLY A 246 2.10 15.02 14.76
CA GLY A 246 2.20 13.84 13.91
C GLY A 246 3.58 13.26 13.81
N TYR A 247 3.60 11.98 13.46
CA TYR A 247 4.79 11.16 13.35
C TYR A 247 5.05 10.84 11.89
N GLU A 248 6.29 11.02 11.48
CA GLU A 248 6.78 10.66 10.14
C GLU A 248 8.19 10.08 10.25
N ILE A 249 8.38 8.86 9.76
CA ILE A 249 9.64 8.14 9.90
C ILE A 249 10.65 8.50 8.81
N ASN A 250 10.17 8.89 7.61
CA ASN A 250 11.03 9.19 6.49
C ASN A 250 11.45 10.67 6.51
N PRO A 251 12.76 10.98 6.66
CA PRO A 251 13.25 12.35 6.72
C PRO A 251 12.96 13.17 5.46
N LYS A 252 12.76 12.53 4.29
CA LYS A 252 12.44 13.22 3.03
C LYS A 252 11.09 13.96 3.08
N PHE A 253 10.17 13.54 3.95
CA PHE A 253 8.89 14.21 4.12
C PHE A 253 8.97 15.49 4.93
N ILE A 254 10.04 15.70 5.71
CA ILE A 254 10.15 16.86 6.59
C ILE A 254 10.15 18.17 5.81
N ASP A 255 10.85 18.24 4.68
CA ASP A 255 10.86 19.45 3.85
C ASP A 255 9.51 19.70 3.17
N ILE A 256 8.82 18.64 2.76
CA ILE A 256 7.46 18.70 2.23
C ILE A 256 6.48 19.23 3.30
N ILE A 257 6.59 18.73 4.54
CA ILE A 257 5.77 19.17 5.67
C ILE A 257 6.04 20.65 5.98
N LYS A 258 7.30 21.08 6.00
CA LYS A 258 7.67 22.50 6.22
C LYS A 258 7.02 23.42 5.19
N GLN A 259 7.10 23.04 3.91
CA GLN A 259 6.47 23.80 2.82
C GLN A 259 4.94 23.82 2.98
N LYS A 260 4.32 22.67 3.25
CA LYS A 260 2.86 22.55 3.39
C LYS A 260 2.30 23.34 4.57
N LEU A 261 3.02 23.35 5.70
CA LEU A 261 2.64 24.12 6.89
C LEU A 261 3.08 25.58 6.84
N GLU A 262 3.73 26.00 5.74
CA GLU A 262 4.22 27.35 5.51
C GLU A 262 5.20 27.84 6.60
N VAL A 263 6.03 26.92 7.11
CA VAL A 263 7.05 27.22 8.12
C VAL A 263 8.03 28.22 7.51
N ASN A 264 8.08 29.44 8.07
CA ASN A 264 8.87 30.61 7.62
C ASN A 264 8.23 31.53 6.58
N VAL A 265 6.92 31.45 6.33
CA VAL A 265 6.22 32.49 5.56
C VAL A 265 5.76 33.58 6.55
N ASN A 266 6.39 34.76 6.52
CA ASN A 266 5.96 35.92 7.31
C ASN A 266 4.60 36.43 6.79
N LYS A 267 3.51 35.80 7.23
CA LYS A 267 2.17 36.38 7.12
C LYS A 267 1.96 37.27 8.35
N MET A 268 1.55 38.51 8.12
CA MET A 268 1.20 39.48 9.19
C MET A 268 0.15 38.96 10.21
N PHE A 269 -0.47 37.81 9.95
CA PHE A 269 -1.56 37.23 10.73
C PHE A 269 -1.42 35.71 10.98
N ASP A 270 -0.21 35.12 10.85
CA ASP A 270 -0.03 33.69 11.21
C ASP A 270 0.32 33.55 12.70
N ASN A 271 -0.66 33.11 13.49
CA ASN A 271 -0.51 32.85 14.92
C ASN A 271 -0.15 31.37 15.22
N SER A 272 0.31 30.60 14.24
CA SER A 272 0.72 29.21 14.45
C SER A 272 2.20 29.07 14.80
N THR A 273 2.52 28.10 15.65
CA THR A 273 3.89 27.66 15.92
C THR A 273 4.07 26.23 15.42
N VAL A 274 5.22 25.94 14.81
CA VAL A 274 5.54 24.60 14.28
C VAL A 274 6.88 24.15 14.84
N ASP A 275 6.85 23.16 15.72
CA ASP A 275 8.02 22.59 16.37
C ASP A 275 8.40 21.26 15.71
N PHE A 276 9.67 21.13 15.32
CA PHE A 276 10.22 19.87 14.80
C PHE A 276 11.04 19.19 15.88
N MET A 277 10.75 17.91 16.10
CA MET A 277 11.47 17.06 17.06
C MET A 277 11.93 15.79 16.36
N ASP A 278 13.06 15.25 16.81
CA ASP A 278 13.57 13.97 16.35
C ASP A 278 13.60 12.99 17.51
N GLN A 279 13.00 11.81 17.31
CA GLN A 279 12.92 10.77 18.34
C GLN A 279 14.28 10.07 18.56
N GLY A 280 15.21 10.24 17.63
CA GLY A 280 16.54 9.61 17.64
C GLY A 280 16.49 8.17 17.09
N ASN A 281 17.32 7.28 17.64
CA ASN A 281 17.36 5.88 17.20
C ASN A 281 16.03 5.17 17.47
N THR A 282 15.31 4.86 16.41
CA THR A 282 14.07 4.07 16.44
C THR A 282 14.42 2.57 16.55
N LYS A 283 13.70 1.85 17.41
CA LYS A 283 13.85 0.39 17.54
C LYS A 283 13.45 -0.26 16.22
N SER A 284 14.23 -1.22 15.74
CA SER A 284 13.94 -1.94 14.49
C SER A 284 13.17 -3.25 14.70
N ASP A 285 13.17 -3.78 15.93
CA ASP A 285 12.52 -5.03 16.30
C ASP A 285 11.47 -4.82 17.40
N TYR A 286 10.23 -5.18 17.11
CA TYR A 286 9.08 -5.08 18.02
C TYR A 286 8.51 -6.44 18.42
N SER A 287 9.26 -7.54 18.23
CA SER A 287 8.77 -8.89 18.48
C SER A 287 8.32 -9.10 19.93
N GLU A 288 9.04 -8.51 20.89
CA GLU A 288 8.68 -8.59 22.32
C GLU A 288 7.41 -7.80 22.61
N GLU A 289 7.26 -6.59 22.09
CA GLU A 289 6.07 -5.76 22.25
C GLU A 289 4.85 -6.41 21.59
N ILE A 290 5.01 -6.98 20.39
CA ILE A 290 3.96 -7.75 19.70
C ILE A 290 3.51 -8.93 20.56
N SER A 291 4.43 -9.63 21.22
CA SER A 291 4.09 -10.77 22.08
C SER A 291 3.21 -10.41 23.29
N LYS A 292 3.19 -9.11 23.67
CA LYS A 292 2.40 -8.57 24.79
C LYS A 292 1.04 -8.01 24.37
N LEU A 293 0.71 -8.00 23.08
CA LEU A 293 -0.58 -7.54 22.58
C LEU A 293 -1.72 -8.43 23.10
N LEU A 294 -2.84 -7.81 23.48
CA LEU A 294 -4.05 -8.53 23.91
C LEU A 294 -4.64 -9.41 22.78
N TYR A 295 -4.49 -8.97 21.54
CA TYR A 295 -4.81 -9.73 20.34
C TYR A 295 -3.62 -9.71 19.38
N ILE A 296 -3.09 -10.90 19.11
CA ILE A 296 -2.07 -11.12 18.09
C ILE A 296 -2.76 -11.76 16.90
N PHE A 297 -2.79 -11.05 15.79
CA PHE A 297 -3.32 -11.59 14.55
C PHE A 297 -2.40 -12.71 14.06
N LYS A 298 -3.01 -13.81 13.59
CA LYS A 298 -2.35 -14.91 12.92
C LYS A 298 -3.04 -15.15 11.60
N ASP A 299 -2.30 -15.11 10.50
CA ASP A 299 -2.91 -15.34 9.18
C ASP A 299 -3.28 -16.82 9.05
N PRO A 300 -4.57 -17.18 8.88
CA PRO A 300 -4.98 -18.57 8.73
C PRO A 300 -4.43 -19.20 7.44
N ILE A 301 -4.05 -18.40 6.44
CA ILE A 301 -3.45 -18.88 5.21
C ILE A 301 -1.95 -18.59 5.27
N LYS A 302 -1.16 -19.62 5.54
CA LYS A 302 0.30 -19.49 5.46
C LYS A 302 0.67 -19.24 4.00
N LEU A 303 1.36 -18.12 3.75
CA LEU A 303 2.08 -17.87 2.50
C LEU A 303 2.95 -19.09 2.20
N ASP A 304 2.74 -19.72 1.03
CA ASP A 304 3.59 -20.82 0.59
C ASP A 304 5.00 -20.24 0.36
N LYS A 305 5.94 -20.52 1.27
CA LYS A 305 7.28 -19.92 1.36
C LYS A 305 8.17 -20.12 0.11
N LYS A 306 7.65 -20.76 -0.94
CA LYS A 306 8.37 -21.06 -2.19
C LYS A 306 8.69 -19.80 -3.00
N ILE A 307 8.04 -18.67 -2.70
CA ILE A 307 8.34 -17.36 -3.29
C ILE A 307 8.62 -16.40 -2.14
N ASP A 308 9.86 -15.96 -2.00
CA ASP A 308 10.20 -14.88 -1.08
C ASP A 308 9.62 -13.55 -1.62
N PRO A 309 8.63 -12.92 -0.93
CA PRO A 309 8.10 -11.63 -1.35
C PRO A 309 9.20 -10.56 -1.45
N LYS A 310 10.32 -10.72 -0.74
CA LYS A 310 11.48 -9.82 -0.84
C LYS A 310 12.15 -9.87 -2.21
N LYS A 311 12.02 -10.98 -2.95
CA LYS A 311 12.59 -11.15 -4.31
C LYS A 311 11.68 -10.62 -5.41
N LEU A 312 10.41 -10.32 -5.11
CA LEU A 312 9.47 -9.76 -6.06
C LEU A 312 9.11 -8.32 -5.64
N GLN A 313 9.70 -7.34 -6.34
CA GLN A 313 9.37 -5.94 -6.13
C GLN A 313 7.94 -5.64 -6.60
N PHE A 314 7.00 -5.62 -5.67
CA PHE A 314 5.65 -5.14 -5.88
C PHE A 314 5.47 -3.88 -5.06
N GLY A 315 5.71 -2.73 -5.66
CA GLY A 315 5.45 -1.44 -5.03
C GLY A 315 6.03 -0.30 -5.86
N SER A 316 5.43 0.88 -5.73
CA SER A 316 6.06 2.08 -6.28
C SER A 316 7.15 2.54 -5.32
N LYS A 317 8.40 2.60 -5.78
CA LYS A 317 9.51 3.21 -5.05
C LYS A 317 9.49 4.72 -5.32
N ILE A 318 9.83 5.52 -4.32
CA ILE A 318 10.17 6.94 -4.51
C ILE A 318 11.46 7.00 -5.33
N ASP A 319 11.34 7.11 -6.65
CA ASP A 319 12.45 7.11 -7.62
C ASP A 319 12.03 7.91 -8.85
N ASP A 320 12.77 8.98 -9.19
CA ASP A 320 12.40 10.11 -10.07
C ASP A 320 12.22 9.81 -11.57
N SER A 321 11.84 8.59 -11.98
CA SER A 321 11.68 8.26 -13.40
C SER A 321 10.28 7.75 -13.75
N LYS A 322 9.47 8.62 -14.36
CA LYS A 322 8.17 8.30 -14.99
C LYS A 322 8.34 7.45 -16.25
N ALA A 323 7.95 6.17 -16.18
CA ALA A 323 7.42 5.40 -17.32
C ALA A 323 6.76 4.11 -16.79
N GLN A 324 5.74 3.59 -17.48
CA GLN A 324 5.20 2.25 -17.23
C GLN A 324 6.32 1.21 -17.37
N ARG A 325 6.92 0.81 -16.25
CA ARG A 325 8.12 -0.04 -16.23
C ARG A 325 7.73 -1.49 -16.58
N ILE A 326 7.93 -1.88 -17.84
CA ILE A 326 8.23 -3.28 -18.16
C ILE A 326 9.49 -3.64 -17.37
N VAL A 327 9.37 -4.59 -16.44
CA VAL A 327 10.52 -5.03 -15.65
C VAL A 327 11.42 -5.86 -16.55
N PHE A 328 12.64 -5.39 -16.74
CA PHE A 328 13.67 -6.06 -17.51
C PHE A 328 14.62 -6.83 -16.59
N PHE A 329 15.01 -8.01 -17.05
CA PHE A 329 15.97 -8.90 -16.40
C PHE A 329 17.15 -9.14 -17.34
N THR A 330 18.22 -9.70 -16.82
CA THR A 330 19.26 -10.36 -17.62
C THR A 330 19.33 -11.83 -17.22
N ILE A 331 19.70 -12.70 -18.16
CA ILE A 331 19.88 -14.13 -17.86
C ILE A 331 21.23 -14.29 -17.17
N LYS A 332 21.20 -14.79 -15.94
CA LYS A 332 22.39 -15.09 -15.12
C LYS A 332 22.97 -16.43 -15.53
N GLU A 333 22.11 -17.40 -15.79
CA GLU A 333 22.49 -18.78 -16.09
C GLU A 333 21.39 -19.48 -16.90
N ILE A 334 21.78 -20.34 -17.84
CA ILE A 334 20.88 -21.21 -18.60
C ILE A 334 21.13 -22.63 -18.07
N ILE A 335 20.19 -23.16 -17.30
CA ILE A 335 20.30 -24.48 -16.68
C ILE A 335 20.09 -25.56 -17.75
N ASP A 336 18.99 -25.43 -18.49
CA ASP A 336 18.64 -26.29 -19.62
C ASP A 336 17.86 -25.49 -20.69
N PRO A 337 17.58 -26.05 -21.89
CA PRO A 337 16.87 -25.33 -22.96
C PRO A 337 15.48 -24.80 -22.59
N LYS A 338 14.89 -25.34 -21.52
CA LYS A 338 13.60 -24.93 -20.96
C LYS A 338 13.75 -24.14 -19.67
N THR A 339 14.82 -24.28 -18.91
CA THR A 339 14.98 -23.68 -17.58
C THR A 339 16.10 -22.65 -17.55
N ILE A 340 15.78 -21.43 -17.14
CA ILE A 340 16.74 -20.32 -17.02
C ILE A 340 16.68 -19.67 -15.64
N LYS A 341 17.79 -19.09 -15.21
CA LYS A 341 17.92 -18.32 -13.98
C LYS A 341 18.26 -16.87 -14.31
N LEU A 342 17.49 -15.95 -13.75
CA LEU A 342 17.63 -14.51 -13.97
C LEU A 342 18.61 -13.89 -12.97
N ASN A 343 19.01 -12.65 -13.24
CA ASN A 343 19.94 -11.87 -12.40
C ASN A 343 19.46 -11.63 -10.97
N ASN A 344 18.16 -11.73 -10.71
CA ASN A 344 17.57 -11.68 -9.37
C ASN A 344 17.41 -13.08 -8.71
N ASP A 345 18.10 -14.10 -9.24
CA ASP A 345 18.04 -15.50 -8.81
C ASP A 345 16.67 -16.19 -8.97
N LEU A 346 15.71 -15.58 -9.69
CA LEU A 346 14.46 -16.22 -10.05
C LEU A 346 14.71 -17.29 -11.13
N VAL A 347 14.27 -18.52 -10.88
CA VAL A 347 14.31 -19.62 -11.84
C VAL A 347 12.96 -19.75 -12.52
N VAL A 348 12.95 -19.77 -13.86
CA VAL A 348 11.73 -19.88 -14.67
C VAL A 348 11.88 -20.95 -15.74
N LYS A 349 10.76 -21.59 -16.09
CA LYS A 349 10.64 -22.55 -17.18
C LYS A 349 9.89 -21.94 -18.36
N LEU A 350 10.40 -22.15 -19.57
CA LEU A 350 9.77 -21.70 -20.80
C LEU A 350 8.52 -22.54 -21.09
N LEU A 351 7.38 -21.87 -21.16
CA LEU A 351 6.08 -22.48 -21.41
C LEU A 351 5.96 -22.96 -22.86
N GLY A 352 5.28 -24.10 -23.05
CA GLY A 352 4.90 -24.64 -24.35
C GLY A 352 6.02 -25.36 -25.12
N ILE A 353 7.20 -25.55 -24.50
CA ILE A 353 8.32 -26.28 -25.09
C ILE A 353 8.67 -27.56 -24.30
N LYS A 354 9.16 -28.57 -25.02
CA LYS A 354 9.70 -29.84 -24.50
C LYS A 354 11.11 -30.02 -25.06
N ILE A 355 12.06 -30.36 -24.18
CA ILE A 355 13.47 -30.48 -24.54
C ILE A 355 13.64 -31.57 -25.60
N ASN A 356 14.39 -31.28 -26.67
CA ASN A 356 14.89 -32.30 -27.59
C ASN A 356 16.27 -32.75 -27.09
N PRO A 357 16.44 -34.00 -26.62
CA PRO A 357 17.71 -34.48 -26.09
C PRO A 357 18.87 -34.36 -27.08
N GLU A 358 18.62 -34.60 -28.37
CA GLU A 358 19.66 -34.59 -29.42
C GLU A 358 20.20 -33.19 -29.73
N LYS A 359 19.40 -32.15 -29.48
CA LYS A 359 19.74 -30.74 -29.76
C LYS A 359 19.85 -29.88 -28.49
N SER A 360 19.95 -30.51 -27.34
CA SER A 360 19.92 -29.81 -26.04
C SER A 360 21.05 -28.79 -25.93
N GLU A 361 22.28 -29.17 -26.32
CA GLU A 361 23.43 -28.28 -26.24
C GLU A 361 23.35 -27.14 -27.26
N ASP A 362 22.91 -27.43 -28.48
CA ASP A 362 22.66 -26.40 -29.50
C ASP A 362 21.60 -25.39 -29.07
N ALA A 363 20.54 -25.86 -28.40
CA ALA A 363 19.48 -25.01 -27.87
C ALA A 363 19.99 -24.08 -26.75
N LYS A 364 20.87 -24.60 -25.87
CA LYS A 364 21.53 -23.77 -24.84
C LYS A 364 22.44 -22.73 -25.47
N ASN A 365 23.26 -23.12 -26.44
CA ASN A 365 24.14 -22.20 -27.18
C ASN A 365 23.34 -21.12 -27.92
N TYR A 366 22.23 -21.49 -28.54
CA TYR A 366 21.31 -20.55 -29.18
C TYR A 366 20.75 -19.53 -28.19
N LEU A 367 20.27 -19.99 -27.02
CA LEU A 367 19.78 -19.12 -25.95
C LEU A 367 20.88 -18.19 -25.45
N LEU A 368 22.08 -18.72 -25.21
CA LEU A 368 23.23 -17.95 -24.76
C LEU A 368 23.53 -16.83 -25.77
N ASN A 369 23.67 -17.17 -27.05
CA ASN A 369 23.97 -16.21 -28.11
C ASN A 369 22.88 -15.14 -28.28
N LYS A 370 21.60 -15.53 -28.21
CA LYS A 370 20.49 -14.59 -28.35
C LYS A 370 20.28 -13.69 -27.14
N THR A 371 20.68 -14.13 -25.95
CA THR A 371 20.39 -13.43 -24.69
C THR A 371 21.62 -12.75 -24.09
N ASN A 372 22.82 -13.02 -24.63
CA ASN A 372 24.07 -12.41 -24.21
C ASN A 372 23.99 -10.88 -24.27
N LYS A 373 24.23 -10.23 -23.12
CA LYS A 373 24.13 -8.77 -22.93
C LYS A 373 22.77 -8.15 -23.29
N GLN A 374 21.72 -8.95 -23.49
CA GLN A 374 20.39 -8.46 -23.79
C GLN A 374 19.50 -8.44 -22.55
N LYS A 375 18.64 -7.42 -22.48
CA LYS A 375 17.57 -7.37 -21.49
C LYS A 375 16.40 -8.23 -21.96
N VAL A 376 15.78 -8.95 -21.03
CA VAL A 376 14.63 -9.80 -21.29
C VAL A 376 13.46 -9.40 -20.40
N PHE A 377 12.24 -9.68 -20.84
CA PHE A 377 11.04 -9.53 -20.01
C PHE A 377 10.16 -10.78 -20.13
N LEU A 378 9.39 -11.04 -19.09
CA LEU A 378 8.53 -12.22 -18.99
C LEU A 378 7.07 -11.85 -19.26
N ARG A 379 6.35 -12.72 -19.95
CA ARG A 379 4.89 -12.74 -19.95
C ARG A 379 4.40 -14.08 -19.44
N PHE A 380 3.22 -14.08 -18.86
CA PHE A 380 2.64 -15.27 -18.25
C PHE A 380 1.35 -15.63 -18.96
N ASP A 381 1.10 -16.93 -19.06
CA ASP A 381 -0.20 -17.46 -19.47
C ASP A 381 -1.14 -17.56 -18.25
N ASN A 382 -2.35 -18.06 -18.46
CA ASN A 382 -3.28 -18.44 -17.41
C ASN A 382 -2.69 -19.56 -16.54
N LEU A 383 -2.01 -20.52 -17.18
CA LEU A 383 -1.27 -21.58 -16.50
C LEU A 383 0.16 -21.10 -16.19
N LYS A 384 0.38 -20.72 -14.93
CA LYS A 384 1.62 -20.08 -14.47
C LYS A 384 2.60 -21.03 -13.80
N TYR A 385 2.20 -22.23 -13.41
CA TYR A 385 3.05 -23.18 -12.72
C TYR A 385 2.82 -24.59 -13.26
N ASP A 386 3.88 -25.41 -13.33
CA ASP A 386 3.75 -26.84 -13.63
C ASP A 386 3.39 -27.65 -12.37
N LYS A 387 3.20 -28.98 -12.51
CA LYS A 387 2.87 -29.90 -11.40
C LYS A 387 3.95 -29.94 -10.31
N GLU A 388 5.18 -29.58 -10.67
CA GLU A 388 6.34 -29.48 -9.77
C GLU A 388 6.50 -28.06 -9.19
N ASN A 389 5.53 -27.17 -9.47
CA ASN A 389 5.47 -25.79 -8.99
C ASN A 389 6.57 -24.85 -9.53
N ASN A 390 7.11 -25.13 -10.72
CA ASN A 390 8.04 -24.23 -11.40
C ASN A 390 7.29 -23.13 -12.15
N LEU A 391 7.76 -21.89 -12.07
CA LEU A 391 7.15 -20.74 -12.74
C LEU A 391 7.30 -20.83 -14.26
N LEU A 392 6.19 -20.91 -14.98
CA LEU A 392 6.12 -21.02 -16.43
C LEU A 392 5.94 -19.65 -17.08
N CYS A 393 6.74 -19.35 -18.10
CA CYS A 393 6.68 -18.05 -18.78
C CYS A 393 6.94 -18.12 -20.29
N TYR A 394 6.48 -17.08 -20.97
CA TYR A 394 6.92 -16.66 -22.29
C TYR A 394 8.05 -15.65 -22.15
N LEU A 395 9.22 -15.98 -22.69
CA LEU A 395 10.40 -15.14 -22.64
C LEU A 395 10.50 -14.25 -23.88
N TYR A 396 10.71 -12.95 -23.65
CA TYR A 396 10.91 -11.97 -24.70
C TYR A 396 12.22 -11.20 -24.50
N LEU A 397 12.92 -10.91 -25.58
CA LEU A 397 13.99 -9.91 -25.59
C LEU A 397 13.40 -8.49 -25.54
N GLN A 398 14.18 -7.49 -25.16
CA GLN A 398 13.75 -6.08 -25.09
C GLN A 398 13.17 -5.56 -26.41
N ASN A 399 13.69 -6.02 -27.55
CA ASN A 399 13.16 -5.73 -28.89
C ASN A 399 11.88 -6.51 -29.25
N LYS A 400 11.25 -7.20 -28.27
CA LYS A 400 10.04 -8.02 -28.39
C LYS A 400 10.21 -9.34 -29.17
N THR A 401 11.43 -9.79 -29.44
CA THR A 401 11.65 -11.14 -30.00
C THR A 401 11.15 -12.21 -29.03
N PHE A 402 10.30 -13.12 -29.51
CA PHE A 402 9.66 -14.16 -28.70
C PHE A 402 10.48 -15.45 -28.68
N ILE A 403 11.26 -15.66 -27.62
CA ILE A 403 12.27 -16.72 -27.58
C ILE A 403 11.67 -18.13 -27.67
N ASN A 404 10.57 -18.42 -26.96
CA ASN A 404 9.94 -19.74 -26.99
C ASN A 404 9.56 -20.15 -28.43
N ALA A 405 9.00 -19.21 -29.21
CA ALA A 405 8.62 -19.46 -30.60
C ALA A 405 9.83 -19.67 -31.51
N HIS A 406 10.92 -18.94 -31.28
CA HIS A 406 12.16 -19.11 -32.04
C HIS A 406 12.82 -20.46 -31.79
N LEU A 407 12.86 -20.94 -30.54
CA LEU A 407 13.40 -22.26 -30.23
C LEU A 407 12.67 -23.38 -31.00
N ILE A 408 11.34 -23.27 -31.11
CA ILE A 408 10.52 -24.21 -31.88
C ILE A 408 10.78 -24.06 -33.37
N LYS A 409 10.79 -22.81 -33.88
CA LYS A 409 11.00 -22.50 -35.29
C LYS A 409 12.37 -22.93 -35.80
N GLU A 410 13.42 -22.91 -34.99
CA GLU A 410 14.73 -23.40 -35.40
C GLU A 410 14.90 -24.92 -35.15
N GLY A 411 13.85 -25.60 -34.64
CA GLY A 411 13.84 -27.04 -34.43
C GLY A 411 14.73 -27.50 -33.28
N TYR A 412 15.07 -26.62 -32.34
CA TYR A 412 15.89 -26.93 -31.15
C TYR A 412 15.10 -27.61 -30.04
N VAL A 413 13.78 -27.39 -30.00
CA VAL A 413 12.88 -27.95 -28.99
C VAL A 413 11.57 -28.41 -29.64
N PHE A 414 10.89 -29.36 -29.00
CA PHE A 414 9.57 -29.82 -29.43
C PHE A 414 8.46 -28.95 -28.82
N VAL A 415 7.30 -28.95 -29.47
CA VAL A 415 6.08 -28.36 -28.91
C VAL A 415 5.55 -29.27 -27.80
N ASN A 416 5.21 -28.69 -26.65
CA ASN A 416 4.61 -29.47 -25.57
C ASN A 416 3.10 -29.64 -25.81
N ASN A 417 2.66 -30.82 -26.25
CA ASN A 417 1.25 -31.08 -26.51
C ASN A 417 0.43 -31.48 -25.27
N GLU A 418 1.09 -31.78 -24.16
CA GLU A 418 0.49 -32.34 -22.93
C GLU A 418 -0.29 -31.31 -22.10
N MET A 419 -0.23 -30.03 -22.47
CA MET A 419 -0.86 -28.91 -21.75
C MET A 419 -1.57 -27.98 -22.71
N ASP A 420 -2.58 -27.27 -22.22
CA ASP A 420 -3.24 -26.19 -22.97
C ASP A 420 -2.68 -24.83 -22.55
N TYR A 421 -2.37 -23.98 -23.54
CA TYR A 421 -1.78 -22.66 -23.36
C TYR A 421 -2.06 -21.78 -24.57
N LYS A 422 -2.12 -20.47 -24.36
CA LYS A 422 -2.60 -19.48 -25.34
C LYS A 422 -1.82 -19.48 -26.66
N CYS A 423 -0.53 -19.82 -26.64
CA CYS A 423 0.32 -19.86 -27.84
C CYS A 423 0.41 -21.24 -28.51
N LYS A 424 -0.41 -22.23 -28.12
CA LYS A 424 -0.29 -23.62 -28.59
C LYS A 424 -0.44 -23.78 -30.10
N GLU A 425 -1.51 -23.26 -30.69
CA GLU A 425 -1.73 -23.32 -32.15
C GLU A 425 -0.56 -22.67 -32.93
N LYS A 426 -0.10 -21.51 -32.45
CA LYS A 426 1.06 -20.82 -33.03
C LYS A 426 2.32 -21.69 -32.99
N PHE A 427 2.55 -22.40 -31.89
CA PHE A 427 3.72 -23.28 -31.73
C PHE A 427 3.62 -24.50 -32.64
N ILE A 428 2.44 -25.11 -32.76
CA ILE A 428 2.18 -26.23 -33.67
C ILE A 428 2.48 -25.83 -35.12
N ASN A 429 1.92 -24.71 -35.58
CA ASN A 429 2.15 -24.21 -36.96
C ASN A 429 3.63 -23.91 -37.23
N LEU A 430 4.34 -23.35 -36.25
CA LEU A 430 5.79 -23.11 -36.38
C LEU A 430 6.61 -24.39 -36.46
N SER A 431 6.16 -25.47 -35.81
CA SER A 431 6.84 -26.76 -35.87
C SER A 431 6.60 -27.53 -37.17
N GLN A 432 5.45 -27.36 -37.81
CA GLN A 432 5.10 -28.02 -39.08
C GLN A 432 5.89 -27.47 -40.26
N ASN A 433 6.12 -26.14 -40.30
CA ASN A 433 6.93 -25.49 -41.33
C ASN A 433 8.41 -25.90 -41.36
N ASN A 434 8.89 -26.66 -40.36
CA ASN A 434 10.25 -27.22 -40.33
C ASN A 434 10.36 -28.60 -40.97
N TYR A 435 9.25 -29.29 -41.25
CA TYR A 435 9.26 -30.59 -41.94
C TYR A 435 9.08 -30.46 -43.46
N GLU A 436 8.80 -29.25 -43.96
CA GLU A 436 8.68 -28.93 -45.39
C GLU A 436 9.93 -28.23 -45.97
N LYS A 437 10.99 -28.08 -45.17
CA LYS A 437 12.32 -27.60 -45.57
C LYS A 437 13.35 -28.66 -45.26
#